data_AF-A0A1I3GQ86-F1
#
_entry.id   AF-A0A1I3GQ86-F1
#
_cell.length_a   1.000
_cell.length_b   1.000
_cell.length_c   1.000
_cell.angle_alpha   90.00
_cell.angle_beta   90.00
_cell.angle_gamma   90.00
#
_symmetry.space_group_name_H-M   'P 1'
#
loop_
_entity.id
_entity.type
_entity.pdbx_description
1 polymer ?
#
loop_
_entity_poly.entity_id
_entity_poly.type
_entity_poly.pdbx_seq_one_letter_code
_entity_poly.pdbx_strand_id
1 'polypeptide(L)'
;MELTASEKKVLNGISFNTEEIDSGNLRESDMALLKEMRAVESYLTAKYPNYSFEITGCEPKSGTTRTYSEWYFKSAEIDRESAFIAMSEEDGDSFSIRDAFFGQLIGAPIKNYLEQFLAAEKLPIIRIDVSFWEYLGDEYDDKISPEKVLTGEIDAGNDFKIFLDDSMLKEKDYSAIKEKIKNCLQANNVSGEVYLVILSNADGDVARDRVFSDSILL
;
A
#
# COMPACT_ATOMS: atom_id res chain seq x y z
N MET A 1 -10.29 -2.15 33.51
CA MET A 1 -10.14 -2.69 32.15
C MET A 1 -8.76 -3.32 32.07
N GLU A 2 -8.64 -4.56 31.60
CA GLU A 2 -7.33 -5.22 31.51
C GLU A 2 -6.67 -4.87 30.17
N LEU A 3 -5.37 -4.57 30.23
CA LEU A 3 -4.53 -4.24 29.08
C LEU A 3 -3.57 -5.39 28.79
N THR A 4 -3.47 -5.80 27.53
CA THR A 4 -2.44 -6.76 27.11
C THR A 4 -1.06 -6.09 27.10
N ALA A 5 0.00 -6.89 27.09
CA ALA A 5 1.37 -6.37 27.00
C ALA A 5 1.62 -5.59 25.70
N SER A 6 0.99 -5.99 24.59
CA SER A 6 1.09 -5.27 23.32
C SER A 6 0.39 -3.91 23.40
N GLU A 7 -0.82 -3.88 23.97
CA GLU A 7 -1.59 -2.64 24.14
C GLU A 7 -0.82 -1.62 25.00
N LYS A 8 -0.22 -2.07 26.11
CA LYS A 8 0.64 -1.22 26.95
C LYS A 8 1.83 -0.67 26.17
N LYS A 9 2.52 -1.52 25.40
CA LYS A 9 3.68 -1.13 24.60
C LYS A 9 3.32 -0.04 23.59
N VAL A 10 2.22 -0.19 22.86
CA VAL A 10 1.76 0.80 21.88
C VAL A 10 1.34 2.09 22.56
N LEU A 11 0.51 2.04 23.60
CA LEU A 11 0.06 3.24 24.32
C LEU A 11 1.22 4.01 24.95
N ASN A 12 2.19 3.33 25.58
CA ASN A 12 3.39 3.95 26.13
C ASN A 12 4.31 4.56 25.06
N GLY A 13 4.20 4.12 23.80
CA GLY A 13 4.91 4.72 22.67
C GLY A 13 4.27 6.02 22.16
N ILE A 14 2.99 6.25 22.47
CA ILE A 14 2.19 7.39 21.98
C ILE A 14 1.98 8.45 23.08
N SER A 15 1.73 7.99 24.30
CA SER A 15 1.33 8.82 25.44
C SER A 15 2.45 8.97 26.45
N PHE A 16 2.46 10.10 27.16
CA PHE A 16 3.41 10.39 28.24
C PHE A 16 2.93 9.89 29.62
N ASN A 17 1.78 9.19 29.70
CA ASN A 17 1.15 8.73 30.94
C ASN A 17 1.59 7.30 31.33
N THR A 18 2.89 7.01 31.30
CA THR A 18 3.41 5.63 31.41
C THR A 18 2.99 4.94 32.71
N GLU A 19 3.01 5.64 33.85
CA GLU A 19 2.63 5.06 35.15
C GLU A 19 1.14 4.70 35.20
N GLU A 20 0.28 5.55 34.64
CA GLU A 20 -1.16 5.30 34.53
C GLU A 20 -1.46 4.13 33.59
N ILE A 21 -0.76 4.02 32.47
CA ILE A 21 -0.88 2.90 31.51
C ILE A 21 -0.44 1.58 32.14
N ASP A 22 0.71 1.59 32.81
CA ASP A 22 1.26 0.37 33.42
C ASP A 22 0.38 -0.16 34.55
N SER A 23 -0.23 0.75 35.33
CA SER A 23 -1.20 0.43 36.39
C SER A 23 -2.62 0.15 35.89
N GLY A 24 -2.92 0.39 34.60
CA GLY A 24 -4.24 0.21 34.00
C GLY A 24 -5.27 1.28 34.37
N ASN A 25 -4.82 2.38 34.98
CA ASN A 25 -5.65 3.53 35.35
C ASN A 25 -5.62 4.61 34.27
N LEU A 26 -6.03 4.23 33.06
CA LEU A 26 -5.93 5.07 31.86
C LEU A 26 -6.68 6.40 31.98
N ARG A 27 -6.09 7.45 31.40
CA ARG A 27 -6.80 8.73 31.19
C ARG A 27 -7.77 8.60 30.02
N GLU A 28 -8.70 9.53 29.93
CA GLU A 28 -9.74 9.55 28.88
C GLU A 28 -9.14 9.49 27.46
N SER A 29 -8.04 10.22 27.21
CA SER A 29 -7.33 10.20 25.94
C SER A 29 -6.71 8.83 25.63
N ASP A 30 -6.15 8.14 26.63
CA ASP A 30 -5.54 6.83 26.46
C ASP A 30 -6.63 5.74 26.28
N MET A 31 -7.79 5.93 26.93
CA MET A 31 -8.97 5.09 26.71
C MET A 31 -9.53 5.22 25.30
N ALA A 32 -9.58 6.45 24.76
CA ALA A 32 -10.02 6.70 23.39
C ALA A 32 -9.10 6.02 22.37
N LEU A 33 -7.78 6.19 22.53
CA LEU A 33 -6.77 5.52 21.70
C LEU A 33 -6.87 4.00 21.78
N LEU A 34 -7.06 3.44 22.97
CA LEU A 34 -7.25 1.99 23.14
C LEU A 34 -8.52 1.49 22.43
N LYS A 35 -9.64 2.24 22.53
CA LYS A 35 -10.90 1.89 21.85
C LYS A 35 -10.68 1.87 20.34
N GLU A 36 -10.01 2.87 19.81
CA GLU A 36 -9.68 2.98 18.40
C GLU A 36 -8.75 1.84 17.94
N MET A 37 -7.66 1.59 18.67
CA MET A 37 -6.72 0.50 18.37
C MET A 37 -7.40 -0.87 18.30
N ARG A 38 -8.27 -1.18 19.29
CA ARG A 38 -9.04 -2.43 19.31
C ARG A 38 -10.03 -2.52 18.15
N ALA A 39 -10.59 -1.39 17.71
CA ALA A 39 -11.46 -1.34 16.54
C ALA A 39 -10.67 -1.67 15.27
N VAL A 40 -9.45 -1.13 15.11
CA VAL A 40 -8.55 -1.45 13.99
C VAL A 40 -8.15 -2.92 13.99
N GLU A 41 -7.77 -3.50 15.13
CA GLU A 41 -7.46 -4.93 15.24
C GLU A 41 -8.66 -5.81 14.85
N SER A 42 -9.85 -5.44 15.33
CA SER A 42 -11.08 -6.17 15.03
C SER A 42 -11.44 -6.09 13.54
N TYR A 43 -11.32 -4.90 12.94
CA TYR A 43 -11.51 -4.67 11.51
C TYR A 43 -10.55 -5.53 10.68
N LEU A 44 -9.24 -5.49 10.95
CA LEU A 44 -8.25 -6.24 10.18
C LEU A 44 -8.50 -7.75 10.27
N THR A 45 -8.82 -8.25 11.46
CA THR A 45 -9.11 -9.68 11.70
C THR A 45 -10.38 -10.12 10.99
N ALA A 46 -11.41 -9.27 10.97
CA ALA A 46 -12.68 -9.58 10.30
C ALA A 46 -12.53 -9.57 8.77
N LYS A 47 -11.82 -8.57 8.24
CA LYS A 47 -11.61 -8.37 6.80
C LYS A 47 -10.67 -9.42 6.20
N TYR A 48 -9.63 -9.83 6.93
CA TYR A 48 -8.61 -10.77 6.48
C TYR A 48 -8.47 -11.96 7.45
N PRO A 49 -9.47 -12.87 7.50
CA PRO A 49 -9.55 -13.93 8.51
C PRO A 49 -8.43 -14.97 8.46
N ASN A 50 -7.66 -15.00 7.37
CA ASN A 50 -6.53 -15.91 7.16
C ASN A 50 -5.19 -15.34 7.65
N TYR A 51 -5.19 -14.13 8.23
CA TYR A 51 -3.98 -13.41 8.64
C TYR A 51 -4.05 -13.02 10.11
N SER A 52 -2.88 -12.93 10.73
CA SER A 52 -2.73 -12.52 12.13
C SER A 52 -2.02 -11.18 12.18
N PHE A 53 -2.65 -10.19 12.81
CA PHE A 53 -2.13 -8.82 12.85
C PHE A 53 -1.64 -8.40 14.24
N GLU A 54 -0.58 -7.60 14.27
CA GLU A 54 -0.09 -6.91 15.47
C GLU A 54 -0.04 -5.41 15.18
N ILE A 55 -0.76 -4.60 15.97
CA ILE A 55 -0.56 -3.16 15.97
C ILE A 55 0.76 -2.83 16.67
N THR A 56 1.58 -2.02 16.02
CA THR A 56 2.94 -1.68 16.45
C THR A 56 3.12 -0.21 16.81
N GLY A 57 2.16 0.65 16.46
CA GLY A 57 2.23 2.07 16.75
C GLY A 57 1.05 2.84 16.16
N CYS A 58 1.00 4.15 16.44
CA CYS A 58 0.04 5.07 15.87
C CYS A 58 0.64 6.47 15.73
N GLU A 59 0.32 7.14 14.63
CA GLU A 59 0.33 8.60 14.54
C GLU A 59 -1.10 9.12 14.77
N PRO A 60 -1.41 9.64 15.97
CA PRO A 60 -2.76 10.12 16.26
C PRO A 60 -3.07 11.40 15.47
N LYS A 61 -4.35 11.57 15.12
CA LYS A 61 -4.82 12.81 14.45
C LYS A 61 -4.66 14.07 15.30
N SER A 62 -4.66 13.93 16.62
CA SER A 62 -4.60 15.03 17.58
C SER A 62 -3.39 15.93 17.35
N GLY A 63 -3.62 17.24 17.20
CA GLY A 63 -2.55 18.20 16.93
C GLY A 63 -2.14 18.30 15.47
N THR A 64 -2.85 17.62 14.56
CA THR A 64 -2.65 17.70 13.10
C THR A 64 -3.89 18.25 12.39
N THR A 65 -3.80 18.50 11.09
CA THR A 65 -4.95 18.86 10.24
C THR A 65 -5.70 17.64 9.70
N ARG A 66 -5.22 16.41 9.94
CA ARG A 66 -5.87 15.16 9.50
C ARG A 66 -7.11 14.88 10.34
N THR A 67 -8.14 14.29 9.72
CA THR A 67 -9.36 13.84 10.41
C THR A 67 -9.29 12.40 10.90
N TYR A 68 -8.25 11.66 10.49
CA TYR A 68 -8.00 10.26 10.80
C TYR A 68 -6.66 10.06 11.51
N SER A 69 -6.58 9.02 12.34
CA SER A 69 -5.32 8.50 12.89
C SER A 69 -4.72 7.47 11.94
N GLU A 70 -3.39 7.37 11.89
CA GLU A 70 -2.68 6.32 11.16
C GLU A 70 -2.17 5.27 12.14
N TRP A 71 -2.58 4.03 11.93
CA TRP A 71 -2.22 2.88 12.76
C TRP A 71 -1.24 1.99 12.00
N TYR A 72 -0.08 1.75 12.60
CA TYR A 72 0.98 0.92 12.03
C TYR A 72 0.82 -0.52 12.47
N PHE A 73 0.82 -1.46 11.54
CA PHE A 73 0.65 -2.87 11.87
C PHE A 73 1.54 -3.80 11.04
N LYS A 74 1.71 -5.03 11.55
CA LYS A 74 2.40 -6.12 10.88
C LYS A 74 1.49 -7.33 10.77
N SER A 75 1.72 -8.17 9.76
CA SER A 75 1.13 -9.50 9.68
C SER A 75 2.20 -10.53 9.98
N ALA A 76 1.87 -11.54 10.80
CA ALA A 76 2.80 -12.60 11.19
C ALA A 76 3.25 -13.45 9.99
N GLU A 77 2.43 -13.49 8.94
CA GLU A 77 2.64 -14.29 7.73
C GLU A 77 3.58 -13.61 6.72
N ILE A 78 3.92 -12.32 6.93
CA ILE A 78 4.69 -11.51 5.97
C ILE A 78 5.91 -10.91 6.64
N ASP A 79 7.08 -11.36 6.20
CA ASP A 79 8.35 -10.78 6.62
C ASP A 79 8.64 -9.50 5.81
N ARG A 80 8.47 -8.35 6.47
CA ARG A 80 8.78 -7.02 5.92
C ARG A 80 9.35 -6.10 6.99
N GLU A 81 10.27 -5.25 6.58
CA GLU A 81 10.90 -4.28 7.50
C GLU A 81 9.92 -3.18 7.94
N SER A 82 9.20 -2.60 6.98
CA SER A 82 8.23 -1.51 7.23
C SER A 82 6.91 -2.02 7.79
N ALA A 83 6.14 -1.20 8.50
CA ALA A 83 4.77 -1.54 8.90
C ALA A 83 3.75 -1.21 7.78
N PHE A 84 2.65 -1.94 7.70
CA PHE A 84 1.46 -1.51 6.96
C PHE A 84 0.75 -0.38 7.72
N ILE A 85 -0.15 0.33 7.03
CA ILE A 85 -0.92 1.44 7.61
C ILE A 85 -2.41 1.16 7.46
N ALA A 86 -3.16 1.42 8.53
CA ALA A 86 -4.61 1.56 8.51
C ALA A 86 -4.98 2.97 8.95
N MET A 87 -5.93 3.60 8.27
CA MET A 87 -6.52 4.87 8.64
C MET A 87 -7.81 4.63 9.40
N SER A 88 -7.99 5.31 10.52
CA SER A 88 -9.21 5.26 11.31
C SER A 88 -9.76 6.67 11.53
N GLU A 89 -11.02 6.86 11.17
CA GLU A 89 -11.75 8.12 11.32
C GLU A 89 -12.98 7.90 12.20
N GLU A 90 -13.28 8.84 13.09
CA GLU A 90 -14.47 8.74 13.94
C GLU A 90 -15.72 8.95 13.08
N ASP A 91 -16.66 8.00 13.16
CA ASP A 91 -17.98 8.08 12.54
C ASP A 91 -19.05 7.80 13.60
N GLY A 92 -19.56 8.87 14.21
CA GLY A 92 -20.47 8.80 15.34
C GLY A 92 -19.86 8.09 16.54
N ASP A 93 -20.46 6.96 16.95
CA ASP A 93 -19.97 6.14 18.07
C ASP A 93 -18.97 5.05 17.64
N SER A 94 -18.70 4.95 16.35
CA SER A 94 -17.86 3.94 15.69
C SER A 94 -16.67 4.57 14.94
N PHE A 95 -15.89 3.72 14.26
CA PHE A 95 -14.77 4.14 13.43
C PHE A 95 -14.97 3.64 12.00
N SER A 96 -14.76 4.51 11.02
CA SER A 96 -14.58 4.15 9.62
C SER A 96 -13.11 3.85 9.39
N ILE A 97 -12.80 2.62 8.97
CA ILE A 97 -11.43 2.11 8.89
C ILE A 97 -11.13 1.70 7.45
N ARG A 98 -9.94 2.10 6.96
CA ARG A 98 -9.42 1.74 5.65
C ARG A 98 -7.97 1.32 5.78
N ASP A 99 -7.50 0.41 4.93
CA ASP A 99 -6.14 -0.15 5.06
C ASP A 99 -5.44 -0.32 3.70
N ALA A 100 -4.11 -0.45 3.76
CA ALA A 100 -3.26 -0.71 2.61
C ALA A 100 -2.84 -2.21 2.48
N PHE A 101 -3.41 -3.11 3.28
CA PHE A 101 -3.03 -4.53 3.27
C PHE A 101 -3.48 -5.25 2.00
N PHE A 102 -4.62 -4.85 1.42
CA PHE A 102 -5.15 -5.45 0.18
C PHE A 102 -4.10 -5.51 -0.94
N GLY A 103 -3.19 -4.52 -1.01
CA GLY A 103 -2.12 -4.46 -2.00
C GLY A 103 -1.16 -5.66 -1.93
N GLN A 104 -1.01 -6.27 -0.75
CA GLN A 104 -0.26 -7.51 -0.58
C GLN A 104 -0.92 -8.70 -1.29
N LEU A 105 -2.26 -8.75 -1.31
CA LEU A 105 -3.02 -9.85 -1.90
C LEU A 105 -2.99 -9.80 -3.43
N ILE A 106 -3.06 -8.59 -3.99
CA ILE A 106 -3.28 -8.39 -5.42
C ILE A 106 -2.05 -7.92 -6.19
N GLY A 107 -0.99 -7.43 -5.52
CA GLY A 107 0.18 -6.86 -6.18
C GLY A 107 0.88 -7.84 -7.12
N ALA A 108 1.08 -9.09 -6.68
CA ALA A 108 1.70 -10.12 -7.52
C ALA A 108 0.79 -10.56 -8.70
N PRO A 109 -0.51 -10.84 -8.50
CA PRO A 109 -1.44 -11.05 -9.62
C PRO A 109 -1.46 -9.90 -10.64
N ILE A 110 -1.51 -8.65 -10.19
CA ILE A 110 -1.49 -7.47 -11.07
C ILE A 110 -0.18 -7.38 -11.86
N LYS A 111 0.96 -7.58 -11.19
CA LYS A 111 2.27 -7.64 -11.85
C LYS A 111 2.28 -8.68 -12.97
N ASN A 112 1.74 -9.87 -12.73
CA ASN A 112 1.69 -10.93 -13.73
C ASN A 112 0.84 -10.53 -14.94
N TYR A 113 -0.27 -9.81 -14.75
CA TYR A 113 -1.07 -9.29 -15.85
C TYR A 113 -0.29 -8.26 -16.68
N LEU A 114 0.38 -7.32 -16.03
CA LEU A 114 1.20 -6.31 -16.71
C LEU A 114 2.33 -6.97 -17.53
N GLU A 115 3.02 -7.96 -16.94
CA GLU A 115 4.05 -8.73 -17.65
C GLU A 115 3.49 -9.47 -18.88
N GLN A 116 2.31 -10.07 -18.77
CA GLN A 116 1.65 -10.75 -19.88
C GLN A 116 1.27 -9.79 -21.02
N PHE A 117 0.69 -8.63 -20.69
CA PHE A 117 0.31 -7.63 -21.69
C PHE A 117 1.55 -7.11 -22.44
N LEU A 118 2.60 -6.77 -21.70
CA LEU A 118 3.80 -6.17 -22.29
C LEU A 118 4.72 -7.19 -23.00
N ALA A 119 4.59 -8.48 -22.73
CA ALA A 119 5.34 -9.53 -23.43
C ALA A 119 5.11 -9.49 -24.95
N ALA A 120 3.90 -9.11 -25.40
CA ALA A 120 3.56 -8.96 -26.81
C ALA A 120 4.41 -7.87 -27.51
N GLU A 121 4.84 -6.86 -26.76
CA GLU A 121 5.60 -5.72 -27.26
C GLU A 121 7.09 -6.00 -27.43
N LYS A 122 7.57 -7.17 -26.96
CA LYS A 122 8.98 -7.60 -27.02
C LYS A 122 9.95 -6.58 -26.43
N LEU A 123 9.54 -5.91 -25.36
CA LEU A 123 10.36 -4.95 -24.63
C LEU A 123 11.26 -5.68 -23.62
N PRO A 124 12.52 -5.24 -23.42
CA PRO A 124 13.42 -5.85 -22.45
C PRO A 124 13.11 -5.33 -21.04
N ILE A 125 12.02 -5.82 -20.46
CA ILE A 125 11.60 -5.47 -19.10
C ILE A 125 12.55 -6.10 -18.09
N ILE A 126 13.12 -5.28 -17.22
CA ILE A 126 13.96 -5.69 -16.09
C ILE A 126 13.06 -6.09 -14.92
N ARG A 127 12.13 -5.19 -14.56
CA ARG A 127 11.14 -5.41 -13.49
C ARG A 127 9.93 -4.49 -13.63
N ILE A 128 8.85 -4.90 -12.99
CA ILE A 128 7.65 -4.10 -12.77
C ILE A 128 7.39 -4.08 -11.26
N ASP A 129 7.28 -2.88 -10.70
CA ASP A 129 6.87 -2.65 -9.32
C ASP A 129 5.43 -2.13 -9.31
N VAL A 130 4.61 -2.65 -8.39
CA VAL A 130 3.18 -2.32 -8.27
C VAL A 130 2.93 -1.70 -6.90
N SER A 131 2.31 -0.53 -6.89
CA SER A 131 1.92 0.23 -5.71
C SER A 131 0.51 0.82 -5.86
N PHE A 132 -0.05 1.27 -4.74
CA PHE A 132 -1.39 1.82 -4.64
C PHE A 132 -1.33 3.08 -3.77
N TRP A 133 -2.05 4.13 -4.17
CA TRP A 133 -2.15 5.38 -3.40
C TRP A 133 -3.29 5.37 -2.38
N GLU A 134 -4.32 4.57 -2.62
CA GLU A 134 -5.53 4.57 -1.80
C GLU A 134 -5.52 3.50 -0.71
N TYR A 135 -6.33 3.78 0.32
CA TYR A 135 -6.67 2.87 1.39
C TYR A 135 -8.12 2.43 1.20
N LEU A 136 -8.37 1.12 1.24
CA LEU A 136 -9.69 0.55 0.97
C LEU A 136 -10.35 0.08 2.26
N GLY A 137 -11.67 0.27 2.39
CA GLY A 137 -12.46 -0.07 3.57
C GLY A 137 -13.10 -1.45 3.50
N ASP A 138 -14.14 -1.66 4.31
CA ASP A 138 -14.88 -2.92 4.44
C ASP A 138 -15.72 -3.30 3.20
N GLU A 139 -15.84 -2.39 2.23
CA GLU A 139 -16.54 -2.66 0.97
C GLU A 139 -15.88 -3.77 0.12
N TYR A 140 -14.61 -4.10 0.39
CA TYR A 140 -13.86 -5.16 -0.29
C TYR A 140 -13.20 -6.08 0.73
N ASP A 141 -13.44 -7.39 0.65
CA ASP A 141 -12.84 -8.38 1.55
C ASP A 141 -11.50 -8.93 1.02
N ASP A 142 -11.02 -10.02 1.62
CA ASP A 142 -9.84 -10.76 1.17
C ASP A 142 -9.95 -11.37 -0.25
N LYS A 143 -11.08 -11.20 -0.93
CA LYS A 143 -11.35 -11.66 -2.31
C LYS A 143 -11.45 -10.51 -3.31
N ILE A 144 -10.91 -9.35 -2.97
CA ILE A 144 -10.76 -8.23 -3.91
C ILE A 144 -10.16 -8.71 -5.24
N SER A 145 -10.81 -8.35 -6.35
CA SER A 145 -10.41 -8.81 -7.69
C SER A 145 -9.23 -7.99 -8.20
N PRO A 146 -8.07 -8.62 -8.50
CA PRO A 146 -6.93 -7.94 -9.08
C PRO A 146 -7.25 -7.27 -10.42
N GLU A 147 -8.11 -7.89 -11.24
CA GLU A 147 -8.52 -7.38 -12.55
C GLU A 147 -9.37 -6.13 -12.43
N LYS A 148 -10.31 -6.10 -11.48
CA LYS A 148 -11.14 -4.92 -11.23
C LYS A 148 -10.33 -3.74 -10.72
N VAL A 149 -9.35 -4.00 -9.86
CA VAL A 149 -8.40 -2.97 -9.40
C VAL A 149 -7.56 -2.49 -10.58
N LEU A 150 -6.94 -3.40 -11.34
CA LEU A 150 -6.11 -3.06 -12.50
C LEU A 150 -6.82 -2.21 -13.55
N THR A 151 -8.13 -2.46 -13.75
CA THR A 151 -8.96 -1.74 -14.73
C THR A 151 -9.62 -0.47 -14.19
N GLY A 152 -9.45 -0.18 -12.89
CA GLY A 152 -10.04 1.00 -12.24
C GLY A 152 -11.54 0.86 -11.94
N GLU A 153 -12.14 -0.33 -12.07
CA GLU A 153 -13.50 -0.59 -11.53
C GLU A 153 -13.51 -0.47 -10.00
N ILE A 154 -12.39 -0.86 -9.36
CA ILE A 154 -12.10 -0.55 -7.97
C ILE A 154 -10.97 0.49 -7.97
N ASP A 155 -11.30 1.70 -7.51
CA ASP A 155 -10.33 2.80 -7.45
C ASP A 155 -9.38 2.60 -6.26
N ALA A 156 -8.19 2.07 -6.55
CA ALA A 156 -7.11 1.88 -5.58
C ALA A 156 -5.94 2.88 -5.80
N GLY A 157 -6.08 3.84 -6.73
CA GLY A 157 -4.99 4.71 -7.12
C GLY A 157 -3.75 3.92 -7.61
N ASN A 158 -3.93 3.10 -8.64
CA ASN A 158 -2.85 2.26 -9.19
C ASN A 158 -1.63 3.09 -9.60
N ASP A 159 -0.45 2.68 -9.12
CA ASP A 159 0.86 3.25 -9.48
C ASP A 159 1.81 2.13 -9.87
N PHE A 160 2.32 2.17 -11.09
CA PHE A 160 3.20 1.15 -11.63
C PHE A 160 4.56 1.74 -11.98
N LYS A 161 5.65 1.02 -11.70
CA LYS A 161 6.99 1.41 -12.16
C LYS A 161 7.53 0.34 -13.08
N ILE A 162 7.81 0.70 -14.32
CA ILE A 162 8.30 -0.22 -15.34
C ILE A 162 9.75 0.13 -15.67
N PHE A 163 10.64 -0.83 -15.52
CA PHE A 163 12.07 -0.67 -15.79
C PHE A 163 12.46 -1.43 -17.05
N LEU A 164 13.11 -0.73 -18.00
CA LEU A 164 13.62 -1.33 -19.24
C LEU A 164 15.14 -1.26 -19.32
N ASP A 165 15.73 -2.24 -20.02
CA ASP A 165 17.16 -2.30 -20.34
C ASP A 165 17.46 -1.64 -21.71
N ASP A 166 18.14 -0.49 -21.69
CA ASP A 166 18.55 0.22 -22.89
C ASP A 166 19.51 -0.57 -23.78
N SER A 167 20.41 -1.36 -23.20
CA SER A 167 21.41 -2.12 -23.96
C SER A 167 20.78 -3.14 -24.90
N MET A 168 19.55 -3.56 -24.60
CA MET A 168 18.76 -4.53 -25.37
C MET A 168 17.67 -3.86 -26.23
N LEU A 169 17.44 -2.55 -26.09
CA LEU A 169 16.51 -1.80 -26.91
C LEU A 169 17.09 -1.55 -28.31
N LYS A 170 16.37 -2.02 -29.34
CA LYS A 170 16.70 -1.76 -30.74
C LYS A 170 16.35 -0.33 -31.18
N GLU A 171 15.27 0.20 -30.62
CA GLU A 171 14.79 1.55 -30.86
C GLU A 171 15.31 2.47 -29.76
N LYS A 172 15.84 3.64 -30.15
CA LYS A 172 16.35 4.65 -29.22
C LYS A 172 15.46 5.89 -29.12
N ASP A 173 14.32 5.86 -29.82
CA ASP A 173 13.25 6.83 -29.61
C ASP A 173 12.43 6.39 -28.39
N TYR A 174 12.82 6.91 -27.22
CA TYR A 174 12.15 6.59 -25.97
C TYR A 174 10.72 7.12 -25.91
N SER A 175 10.38 8.14 -26.69
CA SER A 175 9.01 8.63 -26.79
C SER A 175 8.13 7.63 -27.53
N ALA A 176 8.64 7.02 -28.60
CA ALA A 176 7.94 5.95 -29.31
C ALA A 176 7.74 4.71 -28.41
N ILE A 177 8.73 4.34 -27.60
CA ILE A 177 8.61 3.25 -26.62
C ILE A 177 7.56 3.56 -25.55
N LYS A 178 7.57 4.79 -25.02
CA LYS A 178 6.56 5.26 -24.07
C LYS A 178 5.15 5.12 -24.63
N GLU A 179 4.93 5.62 -25.84
CA GLU A 179 3.62 5.52 -26.52
C GLU A 179 3.23 4.07 -26.80
N LYS A 180 4.20 3.20 -27.13
CA LYS A 180 3.96 1.77 -27.31
C LYS A 180 3.46 1.10 -26.03
N ILE A 181 4.09 1.37 -24.89
CA ILE A 181 3.64 0.88 -23.57
C ILE A 181 2.25 1.43 -23.27
N LYS A 182 2.04 2.74 -23.43
CA LYS A 182 0.75 3.39 -23.20
C LYS A 182 -0.37 2.73 -23.99
N ASN A 183 -0.19 2.58 -25.30
CA ASN A 183 -1.19 1.98 -26.18
C ASN A 183 -1.47 0.51 -25.80
N CYS A 184 -0.44 -0.26 -25.44
CA CYS A 184 -0.60 -1.64 -24.99
C CYS A 184 -1.46 -1.72 -23.71
N LEU A 185 -1.16 -0.90 -22.71
CA LEU A 185 -1.88 -0.90 -21.44
C LEU A 185 -3.32 -0.38 -21.59
N GLN A 186 -3.52 0.69 -22.37
CA GLN A 186 -4.86 1.21 -22.67
C GLN A 186 -5.72 0.22 -23.47
N ALA A 187 -5.13 -0.54 -24.41
CA ALA A 187 -5.84 -1.58 -25.14
C ALA A 187 -6.33 -2.73 -24.23
N ASN A 188 -5.71 -2.90 -23.07
CA ASN A 188 -6.11 -3.86 -22.03
C ASN A 188 -6.93 -3.21 -20.90
N ASN A 189 -7.39 -1.97 -21.10
CA ASN A 189 -8.17 -1.18 -20.13
C ASN A 189 -7.47 -1.00 -18.77
N VAL A 190 -6.13 -1.02 -18.73
CA VAL A 190 -5.39 -0.74 -17.51
C VAL A 190 -5.61 0.73 -17.12
N SER A 191 -5.89 0.98 -15.85
CA SER A 191 -6.07 2.31 -15.28
C SER A 191 -4.97 2.61 -14.25
N GLY A 192 -4.56 3.87 -14.17
CA GLY A 192 -3.59 4.36 -13.18
C GLY A 192 -2.47 5.19 -13.79
N GLU A 193 -1.40 5.32 -13.02
CA GLU A 193 -0.17 5.99 -13.43
C GLU A 193 0.95 4.97 -13.63
N VAL A 194 1.75 5.16 -14.68
CA VAL A 194 2.97 4.38 -14.92
C VAL A 194 4.17 5.31 -14.95
N TYR A 195 5.14 5.05 -14.09
CA TYR A 195 6.46 5.65 -14.18
C TYR A 195 7.39 4.73 -14.98
N LEU A 196 7.71 5.13 -16.20
CA LEU A 196 8.66 4.42 -17.06
C LEU A 196 10.08 4.87 -16.73
N VAL A 197 10.97 3.91 -16.52
CA VAL A 197 12.40 4.14 -16.31
C VAL A 197 13.19 3.27 -17.29
N ILE A 198 14.09 3.89 -18.04
CA ILE A 198 15.02 3.17 -18.92
C ILE A 198 16.42 3.31 -18.32
N LEU A 199 17.03 2.17 -18.01
CA LEU A 199 18.37 2.07 -17.44
C LEU A 199 19.38 1.71 -18.53
N SER A 200 20.62 2.17 -18.39
CA SER A 200 21.68 1.93 -19.37
C SER A 200 21.94 0.43 -19.63
N ASN A 201 21.67 -0.42 -18.64
CA ASN A 201 21.72 -1.88 -18.72
C ASN A 201 20.83 -2.51 -17.64
N ALA A 202 20.61 -3.84 -17.71
CA ALA A 202 19.78 -4.60 -16.77
C ALA A 202 20.21 -4.49 -15.29
N ASP A 203 21.50 -4.30 -15.02
CA ASP A 203 22.08 -4.23 -13.67
C ASP A 203 22.33 -2.78 -13.21
N GLY A 204 21.82 -1.79 -13.95
CA GLY A 204 22.05 -0.37 -13.68
C GLY A 204 21.46 0.11 -12.35
N ASP A 205 22.17 1.04 -11.70
CA ASP A 205 21.68 1.74 -10.52
C ASP A 205 20.54 2.70 -10.92
N VAL A 206 19.35 2.54 -10.32
CA VAL A 206 18.15 3.32 -10.65
C VAL A 206 18.32 4.83 -10.49
N ALA A 207 19.22 5.26 -9.61
CA ALA A 207 19.51 6.67 -9.36
C ALA A 207 20.58 7.24 -10.29
N ARG A 208 21.50 6.42 -10.81
CA ARG A 208 22.69 6.89 -11.55
C ARG A 208 22.69 6.54 -13.03
N ASP A 209 22.15 5.39 -13.39
CA ASP A 209 22.26 4.80 -14.72
C ASP A 209 21.01 5.01 -15.58
N ARG A 210 20.14 5.93 -15.15
CA ARG A 210 18.92 6.29 -15.86
C ARG A 210 19.24 7.12 -17.09
N VAL A 211 18.86 6.61 -18.25
CA VAL A 211 19.00 7.34 -19.53
C VAL A 211 17.72 8.06 -19.92
N PHE A 212 16.57 7.59 -19.43
CA PHE A 212 15.27 8.21 -19.63
C PHE A 212 14.32 7.85 -18.48
N SER A 213 13.43 8.77 -18.14
CA SER A 213 12.24 8.45 -17.37
C SER A 213 11.12 9.43 -17.66
N ASP A 214 9.89 8.94 -17.62
CA ASP A 214 8.71 9.78 -17.80
C ASP A 214 7.48 9.09 -17.22
N SER A 215 6.44 9.88 -16.95
CA SER A 215 5.15 9.39 -16.48
C SER A 215 4.18 9.18 -17.64
N ILE A 216 3.38 8.14 -17.56
CA ILE A 216 2.27 7.81 -18.46
C ILE A 216 1.01 7.77 -17.62
N LEU A 217 0.05 8.62 -17.97
CA LEU A 217 -1.31 8.53 -17.45
C LEU A 217 -2.13 7.63 -18.38
N LEU A 218 -2.80 6.62 -17.81
CA LEU A 218 -3.58 5.63 -18.54
C LEU A 218 -5.08 5.95 -18.57
#